data_AF-A0A2S6NA61-F1
#
_entry.id   AF-A0A2S6NA61-F1
#
_cell.length_a   1.000
_cell.length_b   1.000
_cell.length_c   1.000
_cell.angle_alpha   90.00
_cell.angle_beta   90.00
_cell.angle_gamma   90.00
#
_symmetry.space_group_name_H-M   'P 1'
#
loop_
_entity.id
_entity.type
_entity.pdbx_description
1 polymer ?
#
loop_
_entity_poly.entity_id
_entity_poly.type
_entity_poly.pdbx_seq_one_letter_code
_entity_poly.pdbx_strand_id
1 'polypeptide(L)'
;MEKTTEAFRTIGEVADELDLPQHVLRFWETKFIQIRPVKRAGGRRYYRQDDVALVAAIRVLLYSEGYTIKGVQRILKEQGARAVIAASNAPRAAAPPGAPIRIEPE
;
A
#
# COMPACT_ATOMS: atom_id res chain seq x y z
N MET A 1 -6.18 20.61 12.55
CA MET A 1 -4.89 20.13 12.00
C MET A 1 -5.14 19.78 10.55
N GLU A 2 -4.62 20.64 9.67
CA GLU A 2 -4.97 20.71 8.26
C GLU A 2 -4.58 19.42 7.54
N LYS A 3 -5.57 18.75 6.98
CA LYS A 3 -5.37 17.60 6.11
C LYS A 3 -4.73 18.12 4.83
N THR A 4 -3.40 18.17 4.77
CA THR A 4 -2.66 18.36 3.52
C THR A 4 -2.89 17.11 2.66
N THR A 5 -4.05 17.08 2.02
CA THR A 5 -4.62 15.92 1.34
C THR A 5 -3.92 15.67 -0.01
N GLU A 6 -2.99 16.53 -0.42
CA GLU A 6 -2.30 16.44 -1.72
C GLU A 6 -0.77 16.48 -1.58
N ALA A 7 -0.23 16.18 -0.39
CA ALA A 7 1.22 16.13 -0.21
C ALA A 7 1.84 14.95 -0.98
N PHE A 8 2.79 15.27 -1.86
CA PHE A 8 3.71 14.29 -2.44
C PHE A 8 4.71 13.84 -1.37
N ARG A 9 4.71 12.55 -1.04
CA ARG A 9 5.60 11.99 0.00
C ARG A 9 6.72 11.18 -0.58
N THR A 10 7.89 11.22 0.03
CA THR A 10 9.00 10.34 -0.36
C THR A 10 8.82 8.93 0.22
N ILE A 11 9.52 7.93 -0.34
CA ILE A 11 9.47 6.56 0.19
C ILE A 11 9.86 6.48 1.68
N GLY A 12 10.77 7.36 2.13
CA GLY A 12 11.15 7.45 3.54
C GLY A 12 10.02 7.95 4.41
N GLU A 13 9.36 9.04 4.02
CA GLU A 13 8.21 9.56 4.78
C GLU A 13 7.04 8.59 4.84
N VAL A 14 6.78 7.84 3.75
CA VAL A 14 5.73 6.81 3.73
C VAL A 14 6.11 5.62 4.63
N ALA A 15 7.38 5.25 4.64
CA ALA A 15 7.91 4.21 5.52
C ALA A 15 7.75 4.59 6.99
N ASP A 16 8.17 5.79 7.37
CA ASP A 16 8.02 6.32 8.73
C ASP A 16 6.55 6.46 9.14
N GLU A 17 5.68 6.99 8.26
CA GLU A 17 4.25 7.16 8.57
C GLU A 17 3.53 5.82 8.78
N LEU A 18 3.86 4.81 7.98
CA LEU A 18 3.22 3.50 8.03
C LEU A 18 3.95 2.51 8.91
N ASP A 19 5.03 2.92 9.58
CA ASP A 19 5.91 2.05 10.36
C ASP A 19 6.29 0.78 9.57
N LEU A 20 6.69 0.99 8.31
CA LEU A 20 7.05 -0.06 7.36
C LEU A 20 8.49 0.16 6.87
N PRO A 21 9.32 -0.88 6.78
CA PRO A 21 10.65 -0.73 6.21
C PRO A 21 10.60 -0.26 4.74
N GLN A 22 11.47 0.67 4.34
CA GLN A 22 11.53 1.17 2.97
C GLN A 22 11.73 0.06 1.92
N HIS A 23 12.44 -1.03 2.27
CA HIS A 23 12.63 -2.17 1.37
C HIS A 23 11.32 -2.92 1.11
N VAL A 24 10.39 -2.97 2.06
CA VAL A 24 9.06 -3.56 1.87
C VAL A 24 8.26 -2.73 0.88
N LEU A 25 8.31 -1.40 0.97
CA LEU A 25 7.70 -0.50 0.00
C LEU A 25 8.28 -0.72 -1.40
N ARG A 26 9.61 -0.79 -1.53
CA ARG A 26 10.28 -1.11 -2.81
C ARG A 26 9.86 -2.46 -3.35
N PHE A 27 9.74 -3.46 -2.49
CA PHE A 27 9.26 -4.78 -2.89
C PHE A 27 7.81 -4.71 -3.39
N TRP A 28 6.94 -3.96 -2.71
CA TRP A 28 5.55 -3.75 -3.12
C TRP A 28 5.43 -2.99 -4.44
N GLU A 29 6.31 -2.03 -4.74
CA GLU A 29 6.38 -1.38 -6.06
C GLU A 29 6.57 -2.42 -7.18
N THR A 30 7.28 -3.53 -6.92
CA THR A 30 7.46 -4.61 -7.92
C THR A 30 6.27 -5.55 -8.05
N LYS A 31 5.44 -5.66 -7.00
CA LYS A 31 4.29 -6.58 -6.97
C LYS A 31 2.99 -5.90 -7.37
N PHE A 32 2.83 -4.62 -7.06
CA PHE A 32 1.58 -3.88 -7.27
C PHE A 32 1.82 -2.78 -8.31
N ILE A 33 1.43 -3.05 -9.56
CA ILE A 33 1.54 -2.11 -10.67
C ILE A 33 0.71 -0.82 -10.50
N GLN A 34 -0.19 -0.83 -9.52
CA GLN A 34 -1.06 0.26 -9.12
C GLN A 34 -0.31 1.32 -8.30
N ILE A 35 0.75 0.93 -7.58
CA ILE A 35 1.61 1.85 -6.84
C ILE A 35 2.61 2.42 -7.87
N ARG A 36 2.35 3.63 -8.36
CA ARG A 36 3.18 4.26 -9.41
C ARG A 36 3.77 5.55 -8.90
N PRO A 37 4.94 5.52 -8.25
CA PRO A 37 5.61 6.73 -7.81
C PRO A 37 5.87 7.66 -9.01
N VAL A 38 5.54 8.93 -8.83
CA VAL A 38 5.83 9.96 -9.82
C VAL A 38 7.33 10.23 -9.80
N LYS A 39 8.01 9.96 -10.92
CA LYS A 39 9.40 10.37 -11.12
C LYS A 39 9.40 11.87 -11.42
N ARG A 40 9.95 12.66 -10.49
CA ARG A 40 10.18 14.10 -10.71
C ARG A 40 11.59 14.33 -11.26
N ALA A 41 11.79 15.48 -11.92
CA ALA A 41 13.11 15.93 -12.36
C ALA A 41 14.07 15.95 -11.15
N GLY A 42 15.11 15.13 -11.18
CA GLY A 42 16.02 14.89 -10.04
C GLY A 42 16.05 13.45 -9.51
N GLY A 43 15.32 12.51 -10.13
CA GLY A 43 15.44 11.07 -9.84
C GLY A 43 14.76 10.60 -8.54
N ARG A 44 14.18 11.53 -7.77
CA ARG A 44 13.41 11.22 -6.57
C ARG A 44 12.01 10.71 -6.93
N ARG A 45 11.60 9.66 -6.23
CA ARG A 45 10.28 9.04 -6.32
C ARG A 45 9.36 9.68 -5.29
N TYR A 46 8.24 10.19 -5.76
CA TYR A 46 7.20 10.74 -4.89
C TYR A 46 5.93 9.90 -5.02
N TYR A 47 5.37 9.53 -3.88
CA TYR A 47 4.08 8.86 -3.73
C TYR A 47 3.01 9.93 -3.63
N ARG A 48 1.92 9.77 -4.39
CA ARG A 48 0.73 10.60 -4.22
C ARG A 48 -0.03 10.14 -2.98
N GLN A 49 -0.97 10.96 -2.52
CA GLN A 49 -1.85 10.54 -1.43
C GLN A 49 -2.58 9.22 -1.75
N ASP A 50 -3.08 9.06 -2.97
CA ASP A 50 -3.70 7.79 -3.41
C ASP A 50 -2.75 6.60 -3.27
N ASP A 51 -1.46 6.75 -3.63
CA ASP A 51 -0.48 5.67 -3.50
C ASP A 51 -0.24 5.33 -2.02
N VAL A 52 -0.13 6.34 -1.16
CA VAL A 52 0.05 6.15 0.29
C VAL A 52 -1.17 5.44 0.90
N ALA A 53 -2.38 5.87 0.52
CA ALA A 53 -3.61 5.24 0.97
C ALA A 53 -3.72 3.80 0.47
N LEU A 54 -3.26 3.53 -0.75
CA LEU A 54 -3.22 2.17 -1.30
C LEU A 54 -2.25 1.28 -0.52
N VAL A 55 -1.05 1.77 -0.24
CA VAL A 55 -0.04 1.05 0.57
C VAL A 55 -0.60 0.76 1.96
N ALA A 56 -1.25 1.74 2.60
CA ALA A 56 -1.90 1.54 3.89
C ALA A 56 -2.98 0.45 3.84
N ALA A 57 -3.83 0.46 2.81
CA ALA A 57 -4.85 -0.57 2.61
C ALA A 57 -4.24 -1.96 2.38
N ILE A 58 -3.19 -2.06 1.56
CA ILE A 58 -2.45 -3.30 1.31
C ILE A 58 -1.84 -3.82 2.62
N ARG A 59 -1.26 -2.94 3.45
CA ARG A 59 -0.72 -3.31 4.76
C ARG A 59 -1.79 -3.95 5.63
N VAL A 60 -2.97 -3.34 5.74
CA VAL A 60 -4.07 -3.90 6.54
C VAL A 60 -4.47 -5.27 6.00
N LEU A 61 -4.62 -5.41 4.68
CA LEU A 61 -4.97 -6.70 4.08
C LEU A 61 -3.92 -7.78 4.37
N LEU A 62 -2.63 -7.48 4.24
CA LEU A 62 -1.56 -8.45 4.44
C LEU A 62 -1.31 -8.78 5.91
N TYR A 63 -1.22 -7.77 6.77
CA TYR A 63 -0.82 -7.93 8.18
C TYR A 63 -2.02 -8.13 9.12
N SER A 64 -3.14 -7.42 8.90
CA SER A 64 -4.30 -7.49 9.77
C SER A 64 -5.26 -8.59 9.35
N GLU A 65 -5.54 -8.71 8.05
CA GLU A 65 -6.49 -9.71 7.53
C GLU A 65 -5.80 -11.02 7.10
N GLY A 66 -4.47 -11.04 6.99
CA GLY A 66 -3.73 -12.24 6.63
C GLY A 66 -3.96 -12.66 5.17
N TYR A 67 -4.19 -11.70 4.27
CA TYR A 67 -4.17 -11.97 2.84
C TYR A 67 -2.75 -12.24 2.34
N THR A 68 -2.66 -13.01 1.26
CA THR A 68 -1.42 -13.11 0.49
C THR A 68 -1.26 -11.97 -0.50
N ILE A 69 -0.03 -11.69 -0.94
CA ILE A 69 0.23 -10.73 -2.04
C ILE A 69 -0.62 -11.06 -3.28
N LYS A 70 -0.75 -12.35 -3.63
CA LYS A 70 -1.61 -12.78 -4.75
C LYS A 70 -3.09 -12.49 -4.50
N GLY A 71 -3.56 -12.69 -3.26
CA GLY A 71 -4.94 -12.35 -2.87
C GLY A 71 -5.22 -10.86 -3.02
N VAL A 72 -4.33 -10.01 -2.51
CA VAL A 72 -4.44 -8.55 -2.64
C VAL A 72 -4.35 -8.11 -4.10
N GLN A 73 -3.44 -8.68 -4.89
CA GLN A 73 -3.38 -8.42 -6.34
C GLN A 73 -4.68 -8.75 -7.06
N ARG A 74 -5.33 -9.87 -6.70
CA ARG A 74 -6.63 -10.26 -7.28
C ARG A 74 -7.71 -9.25 -6.90
N ILE A 75 -7.80 -8.87 -5.64
CA ILE A 75 -8.74 -7.85 -5.16
C ILE A 75 -8.52 -6.53 -5.90
N LEU A 76 -7.27 -6.09 -6.04
CA LEU A 76 -6.90 -4.89 -6.78
C LEU A 76 -7.27 -4.96 -8.26
N LYS A 77 -7.25 -6.15 -8.86
CA LYS A 77 -7.64 -6.38 -10.26
C LYS A 77 -9.16 -6.40 -10.44
N GLU A 78 -9.91 -6.99 -9.51
CA GLU A 78 -11.38 -7.09 -9.55
C GLU A 78 -12.07 -5.79 -9.15
N GLN A 79 -11.68 -5.19 -8.02
CA GLN A 79 -12.34 -4.02 -7.45
C GLN A 79 -11.67 -2.70 -7.86
N GLY A 80 -10.40 -2.75 -8.26
CA GLY A 80 -9.60 -1.56 -8.56
C GLY A 80 -9.00 -0.90 -7.31
N ALA A 81 -7.90 -0.15 -7.50
CA ALA A 81 -7.16 0.48 -6.39
C ALA A 81 -8.02 1.40 -5.52
N ARG A 82 -8.86 2.24 -6.14
CA ARG A 82 -9.76 3.16 -5.41
C ARG A 82 -10.76 2.43 -4.52
N ALA A 83 -11.31 1.32 -4.98
CA ALA A 83 -12.25 0.54 -4.17
C ALA A 83 -11.56 -0.12 -2.98
N VAL A 84 -10.30 -0.55 -3.13
CA VAL A 84 -9.50 -1.11 -2.03
C VAL A 84 -9.19 -0.04 -0.98
N ILE A 85 -8.82 1.17 -1.41
CA ILE A 85 -8.62 2.32 -0.52
C ILE A 85 -9.92 2.67 0.22
N ALA A 86 -11.05 2.72 -0.50
CA ALA A 86 -12.35 2.97 0.11
C ALA A 86 -12.75 1.86 1.10
N ALA A 87 -12.44 0.60 0.76
CA ALA A 87 -12.72 -0.55 1.59
C ALA A 87 -11.90 -0.59 2.88
N SER A 88 -10.66 -0.11 2.88
CA SER A 88 -9.86 -0.04 4.12
C SER A 88 -10.38 0.99 5.12
N ASN A 89 -11.09 2.02 4.64
CA ASN A 89 -11.74 3.02 5.49
C ASN A 89 -13.17 2.63 5.91
N ALA A 90 -13.74 1.58 5.31
CA ALA A 90 -15.03 1.05 5.69
C ALA A 90 -14.86 -0.12 6.67
N PRO A 91 -15.75 -0.29 7.66
CA PRO A 91 -15.75 -1.49 8.49
C PRO A 91 -16.10 -2.70 7.60
N ARG A 92 -15.10 -3.48 7.21
CA ARG A 92 -15.27 -4.64 6.32
C ARG A 92 -15.66 -5.86 7.16
N ALA A 93 -16.77 -6.50 6.78
CA ALA A 93 -17.16 -7.82 7.28
C ALA A 93 -16.34 -8.90 6.55
N ALA A 94 -15.50 -9.58 7.33
CA ALA A 94 -14.72 -10.81 7.10
C ALA A 94 -14.77 -11.49 5.72
N ALA A 95 -13.58 -11.72 5.16
CA ALA A 95 -13.28 -12.73 4.14
C ALA A 95 -11.95 -13.43 4.50
N PRO A 96 -11.68 -14.65 4.01
CA PRO A 96 -10.96 -15.67 4.79
C PRO A 96 -9.43 -15.44 4.87
N PRO A 97 -8.81 -15.83 6.00
CA PRO A 97 -7.37 -15.70 6.20
C PRO A 97 -6.61 -16.69 5.34
N GLY A 98 -5.64 -16.21 4.58
CA GLY A 98 -4.81 -17.02 3.69
C GLY A 98 -3.34 -16.84 4.04
N ALA A 99 -2.86 -17.62 5.02
CA ALA A 99 -1.47 -17.85 5.43
C ALA A 99 -0.61 -16.60 5.75
N PRO A 100 0.15 -16.60 6.86
CA PRO A 100 0.98 -15.46 7.23
C PRO A 100 2.05 -15.21 6.15
N ILE A 101 2.05 -13.98 5.63
CA ILE A 101 3.08 -13.51 4.69
C ILE A 101 4.38 -13.35 5.47
N ARG A 102 5.28 -14.34 5.35
CA ARG A 102 6.66 -14.26 5.84
C ARG A 102 7.44 -13.34 4.89
N ILE A 103 7.46 -12.04 5.20
CA ILE A 103 8.38 -11.09 4.57
C ILE A 103 9.68 -11.22 5.35
N GLU A 104 10.60 -12.08 4.90
CA GLU A 104 11.95 -12.10 5.47
C GLU A 104 12.71 -10.88 4.95
N PRO A 105 13.20 -10.00 5.83
CA PRO A 105 14.30 -9.12 5.45
C PRO A 105 15.56 -10.00 5.33
N GLU A 106 16.19 -10.04 4.15
CA GLU A 106 17.56 -10.55 4.02
C GLU A 106 18.53 -9.77 4.93
#